data_AF-A0A961FHZ7-F1
#
_entry.id   AF-A0A961FHZ7-F1
#
_cell.length_a   1.000
_cell.length_b   1.000
_cell.length_c   1.000
_cell.angle_alpha   90.00
_cell.angle_beta   90.00
_cell.angle_gamma   90.00
#
_symmetry.space_group_name_H-M   'P 1'
#
loop_
_entity.id
_entity.type
_entity.pdbx_description
1 polymer ?
#
loop_
_entity_poly.entity_id
_entity_poly.type
_entity_poly.pdbx_seq_one_letter_code
_entity_poly.pdbx_strand_id
1 'polypeptide(L)'
;MFALAMLQGDDTTGMMLIALVVLTLVSFVVLGLKFFVNLFEVVTAPGASLKHHGQSDTAFYSFAVVFLGHLIGSIVLVLNRAQMSAGYQEFAVEFGKQLAMSNPNGNYRDVAANWATGKLDVLYQTMVDSNLLWLGLFGLFIWVIAGLVFFLAAKMFGSPVSLSDMMSTTAYPMFFYTIGWCCYTAASFSSFAVFGDGFKPASLMGNSVLYIVGSVIMLYAVILYAIAFMQATDLGFGQLIVGYLLYSLIMGGIYFGVTSKIITPAVEQFASDVVSLDFSKSGYKLPGSEGP
;
A
#
# COMPACT_ATOMS: atom_id res chain seq x y z
N MET A 1 26.50 -10.52 0.25
CA MET A 1 25.19 -11.20 0.01
C MET A 1 24.15 -10.26 -0.60
N PHE A 2 24.00 -9.00 -0.16
CA PHE A 2 23.03 -8.04 -0.73
C PHE A 2 23.24 -7.73 -2.23
N ALA A 3 24.50 -7.55 -2.65
CA ALA A 3 24.85 -7.34 -4.06
C ALA A 3 24.65 -8.58 -4.95
N LEU A 4 24.62 -9.78 -4.36
CA LEU A 4 24.43 -11.04 -5.09
C LEU A 4 22.94 -11.31 -5.36
N ALA A 5 22.05 -10.88 -4.45
CA ALA A 5 20.61 -10.95 -4.64
C ALA A 5 20.08 -9.97 -5.71
N MET A 6 20.76 -8.82 -5.90
CA MET A 6 20.44 -7.85 -6.96
C MET A 6 20.70 -8.38 -8.38
N LEU A 7 21.55 -9.41 -8.53
CA LEU A 7 21.93 -10.02 -9.80
C LEU A 7 21.16 -11.31 -10.12
N GLN A 8 20.24 -11.75 -9.24
CA GLN A 8 19.51 -13.01 -9.39
C GLN A 8 18.02 -12.86 -9.71
N GLY A 9 17.51 -11.63 -9.79
CA GLY A 9 16.14 -11.36 -10.25
C GLY A 9 16.08 -11.23 -11.77
N ASP A 10 14.95 -11.61 -12.36
CA ASP A 10 14.56 -11.23 -13.73
C ASP A 10 14.97 -9.76 -14.02
N ASP A 11 15.57 -9.49 -15.18
CA ASP A 11 16.35 -8.27 -15.47
C ASP A 11 15.61 -6.98 -15.08
N THR A 12 14.29 -6.99 -15.21
CA THR A 12 13.38 -5.90 -14.86
C THR A 12 13.33 -5.60 -13.36
N THR A 13 13.35 -6.61 -12.50
CA THR A 13 13.32 -6.46 -11.03
C THR A 13 14.65 -5.94 -10.51
N GLY A 14 15.76 -6.45 -11.06
CA GLY A 14 17.11 -5.95 -10.74
C GLY A 14 17.27 -4.48 -11.09
N MET A 15 16.86 -4.07 -12.30
CA MET A 15 16.89 -2.66 -12.72
C MET A 15 16.01 -1.75 -11.85
N MET A 16 14.80 -2.19 -11.49
CA MET A 16 13.91 -1.41 -10.63
C MET A 16 14.50 -1.22 -9.21
N LEU A 17 15.10 -2.26 -8.62
CA LEU A 17 15.79 -2.15 -7.33
C LEU A 17 16.97 -1.18 -7.40
N ILE A 18 17.78 -1.26 -8.46
CA ILE A 18 18.90 -0.34 -8.65
C ILE A 18 18.38 1.10 -8.76
N ALA A 19 17.36 1.35 -9.57
CA ALA A 19 16.77 2.68 -9.72
C ALA A 19 16.26 3.24 -8.38
N LEU A 20 15.51 2.43 -7.61
CA LEU A 20 14.98 2.81 -6.30
C LEU A 20 16.10 3.10 -5.29
N VAL A 21 17.14 2.27 -5.25
CA VAL A 21 18.30 2.47 -4.36
C VAL A 21 19.06 3.73 -4.74
N VAL A 22 19.30 3.97 -6.03
CA VAL A 22 19.96 5.20 -6.52
C VAL A 22 19.13 6.43 -6.15
N LEU A 23 17.82 6.42 -6.38
CA LEU A 23 16.93 7.51 -6.00
C LEU A 23 16.92 7.73 -4.48
N THR A 24 16.93 6.66 -3.69
CA THR A 24 17.00 6.73 -2.22
C THR A 24 18.30 7.39 -1.76
N LEU A 25 19.44 6.99 -2.35
CA LEU A 25 20.74 7.60 -2.06
C LEU A 25 20.80 9.07 -2.47
N VAL A 26 20.25 9.41 -3.64
CA VAL A 26 20.13 10.81 -4.09
C VAL A 26 19.26 11.61 -3.11
N SER A 27 18.13 11.06 -2.65
CA SER A 27 17.29 11.70 -1.64
C SER A 27 18.03 11.91 -0.33
N PHE A 28 18.84 10.95 0.14
CA PHE A 28 19.70 11.15 1.31
C PHE A 28 20.72 12.27 1.11
N VAL A 29 21.31 12.40 -0.08
CA VAL A 29 22.25 13.49 -0.41
C VAL A 29 21.54 14.85 -0.41
N VAL A 30 20.34 14.93 -1.00
CA VAL A 30 19.52 16.16 -1.06
C VAL A 30 19.08 16.59 0.34
N LEU A 31 18.67 15.64 1.17
CA LEU A 31 18.23 15.89 2.54
C LEU A 31 19.39 16.19 3.49
N GLY A 32 20.57 15.61 3.21
CA GLY A 32 21.81 15.83 3.95
C GLY A 32 21.76 15.38 5.42
N LEU A 33 22.73 15.87 6.21
CA LEU A 33 22.85 15.54 7.63
C LEU A 33 21.61 16.01 8.43
N LYS A 34 20.95 17.07 7.98
CA LYS A 34 19.76 17.64 8.61
C LYS A 34 18.66 16.59 8.78
N PHE A 35 18.48 15.69 7.81
CA PHE A 35 17.46 14.63 7.93
C PHE A 35 17.75 13.67 9.06
N PHE A 36 19.00 13.24 9.25
CA PHE A 36 19.33 12.32 10.33
C PHE A 36 19.17 12.96 11.70
N VAL A 37 19.52 14.25 11.83
CA VAL A 37 19.30 15.02 13.07
C VAL A 37 17.81 15.12 13.36
N ASN A 38 17.02 15.59 12.39
CA ASN A 38 15.57 15.74 12.56
C ASN A 38 14.90 14.38 12.83
N LEU A 39 15.29 13.31 12.13
CA LEU A 39 14.76 11.98 12.34
C LEU A 39 15.07 11.48 13.76
N PHE A 40 16.31 11.68 14.23
CA PHE A 40 16.68 11.35 15.59
C PHE A 40 15.84 12.12 16.61
N GLU A 41 15.67 13.43 16.43
CA GLU A 41 14.84 14.28 17.29
C GLU A 41 13.35 13.88 17.29
N VAL A 42 12.80 13.47 16.15
CA VAL A 42 11.44 12.93 16.05
C VAL A 42 11.32 11.59 16.80
N VAL A 43 12.34 10.75 16.73
CA VAL A 43 12.37 9.46 17.44
C VAL A 43 12.49 9.64 18.95
N THR A 44 13.39 10.50 19.41
CA THR A 44 13.72 10.62 20.84
C THR A 44 12.89 11.66 21.58
N ALA A 45 12.43 12.71 20.90
CA ALA A 45 11.73 13.83 21.51
C ALA A 45 10.58 14.37 20.62
N PRO A 46 9.63 13.52 20.17
CA PRO A 46 8.55 13.93 19.27
C PRO A 46 7.69 15.06 19.86
N GLY A 47 7.64 15.14 21.19
CA GLY A 47 6.97 16.16 22.00
C GLY A 47 7.42 17.62 21.79
N ALA A 48 8.59 17.84 21.19
CA ALA A 48 9.15 19.17 20.98
C ALA A 48 9.63 19.41 19.54
N SER A 49 9.96 18.34 18.82
CA SER A 49 10.64 18.42 17.52
C SER A 49 9.68 18.64 16.33
N LEU A 50 8.49 18.03 16.35
CA LEU A 50 7.59 18.05 15.18
C LEU A 50 7.09 19.46 14.83
N LYS A 51 6.69 20.27 15.82
CA LYS A 51 6.33 21.69 15.60
C LYS A 51 7.52 22.51 15.11
N HIS A 52 8.70 22.28 15.69
CA HIS A 52 9.92 22.98 15.32
C HIS A 52 10.31 22.69 13.85
N HIS A 53 10.25 21.43 13.44
CA HIS A 53 10.47 21.03 12.05
C HIS A 53 9.38 21.57 11.13
N GLY A 54 8.12 21.55 11.57
CA GLY A 54 7.00 22.14 10.82
C GLY A 54 7.24 23.60 10.40
N GLN A 55 7.82 24.39 11.30
CA GLN A 55 8.09 25.82 11.09
C GLN A 55 9.43 26.11 10.39
N SER A 56 10.39 25.18 10.43
CA SER A 56 11.76 25.38 9.93
C SER A 56 12.07 24.63 8.64
N ASP A 57 11.31 23.60 8.31
CA ASP A 57 11.46 22.82 7.09
C ASP A 57 10.71 23.48 5.94
N THR A 58 11.40 23.62 4.81
CA THR A 58 10.77 24.11 3.58
C THR A 58 9.81 23.07 3.02
N ALA A 59 8.79 23.50 2.26
CA ALA A 59 7.85 22.59 1.62
C ALA A 59 8.54 21.55 0.72
N PHE A 60 9.62 21.94 0.02
CA PHE A 60 10.42 21.02 -0.79
C PHE A 60 11.13 19.97 0.07
N TYR A 61 11.67 20.37 1.22
CA TYR A 61 12.32 19.46 2.14
C TYR A 61 11.31 18.45 2.71
N SER A 62 10.14 18.91 3.15
CA SER A 62 9.04 18.05 3.63
C SER A 62 8.56 17.06 2.56
N PHE A 63 8.43 17.52 1.31
CA PHE A 63 8.16 16.65 0.17
C PHE A 63 9.23 15.57 0.00
N ALA A 64 10.51 15.95 0.07
CA ALA A 64 11.62 15.01 -0.07
C ALA A 64 11.67 13.99 1.08
N VAL A 65 11.31 14.37 2.31
CA VAL A 65 11.16 13.46 3.46
C VAL A 65 10.08 12.42 3.19
N VAL A 66 8.88 12.85 2.80
CA VAL A 66 7.78 11.91 2.50
C VAL A 66 8.16 11.01 1.33
N PHE A 67 8.72 11.58 0.26
CA PHE A 67 9.17 10.82 -0.90
C PHE A 67 10.23 9.77 -0.54
N LEU A 68 11.20 10.10 0.32
CA LEU A 68 12.19 9.15 0.81
C LEU A 68 11.53 7.97 1.56
N GLY A 69 10.53 8.23 2.40
CA GLY A 69 9.78 7.17 3.10
C GLY A 69 9.10 6.21 2.12
N HIS A 70 8.58 6.75 1.01
CA HIS A 70 8.01 5.95 -0.07
C HIS A 70 9.06 5.15 -0.82
N LEU A 71 10.20 5.73 -1.17
CA LEU A 71 11.27 4.99 -1.84
C LEU A 71 11.73 3.79 -1.00
N ILE A 72 11.89 3.98 0.31
CA ILE A 72 12.24 2.90 1.24
C ILE A 72 11.12 1.85 1.30
N GLY A 73 9.86 2.28 1.42
CA GLY A 73 8.71 1.36 1.41
C GLY A 73 8.58 0.57 0.10
N SER A 74 8.78 1.22 -1.05
CA SER A 74 8.77 0.58 -2.37
C SER A 74 9.89 -0.45 -2.52
N ILE A 75 11.09 -0.20 -1.96
CA ILE A 75 12.15 -1.23 -1.91
C ILE A 75 11.65 -2.47 -1.17
N VAL A 76 10.96 -2.31 -0.03
CA VAL A 76 10.38 -3.44 0.70
C VAL A 76 9.38 -4.22 -0.17
N LEU A 77 8.48 -3.53 -0.88
CA LEU A 77 7.52 -4.17 -1.78
C LEU A 77 8.22 -4.94 -2.90
N VAL A 78 9.22 -4.35 -3.55
CA VAL A 78 9.96 -4.99 -4.64
C VAL A 78 10.75 -6.21 -4.15
N LEU A 79 11.38 -6.12 -2.97
CA LEU A 79 12.09 -7.26 -2.37
C LEU A 79 11.16 -8.43 -2.02
N ASN A 80 9.89 -8.15 -1.75
CA ASN A 80 8.88 -9.16 -1.43
C ASN A 80 7.98 -9.52 -2.62
N ARG A 81 8.27 -9.00 -3.83
CA ARG A 81 7.42 -9.17 -5.02
C ARG A 81 7.11 -10.63 -5.34
N ALA A 82 8.12 -11.52 -5.29
CA ALA A 82 7.93 -12.94 -5.56
C ALA A 82 6.96 -13.60 -4.57
N GLN A 83 7.05 -13.24 -3.28
CA GLN A 83 6.16 -13.77 -2.25
C GLN A 83 4.74 -13.20 -2.39
N MET A 84 4.62 -11.91 -2.72
CA MET A 84 3.33 -11.28 -2.99
C MET A 84 2.64 -11.90 -4.20
N SER A 85 3.39 -12.19 -5.26
CA SER A 85 2.89 -12.83 -6.48
C SER A 85 2.44 -14.27 -6.19
N ALA A 86 3.24 -15.06 -5.47
CA ALA A 86 2.85 -16.41 -5.07
C ALA A 86 1.56 -16.42 -4.22
N GLY A 87 1.49 -15.56 -3.20
CA GLY A 87 0.29 -15.46 -2.35
C GLY A 87 -0.96 -15.00 -3.11
N TYR A 88 -0.81 -14.12 -4.11
CA TYR A 88 -1.92 -13.74 -4.97
C TYR A 88 -2.34 -14.85 -5.92
N GLN A 89 -1.40 -15.61 -6.49
CA GLN A 89 -1.69 -16.73 -7.39
C GLN A 89 -2.52 -17.81 -6.69
N GLU A 90 -2.18 -18.12 -5.44
CA GLU A 90 -2.97 -19.05 -4.63
C GLU A 90 -4.41 -18.56 -4.42
N PHE A 91 -4.57 -17.27 -4.10
CA PHE A 91 -5.90 -16.64 -4.04
C PHE A 91 -6.64 -16.69 -5.38
N ALA A 92 -5.96 -16.41 -6.50
CA ALA A 92 -6.55 -16.39 -7.83
C ALA A 92 -7.03 -17.78 -8.28
N VAL A 93 -6.28 -18.83 -7.93
CA VAL A 93 -6.66 -20.23 -8.16
C VAL A 93 -7.92 -20.55 -7.38
N GLU A 94 -7.93 -20.22 -6.09
CA GLU A 94 -9.02 -20.57 -5.21
C GLU A 94 -10.31 -19.81 -5.53
N PHE A 95 -10.21 -18.48 -5.64
CA PHE A 95 -11.34 -17.63 -5.96
C PHE A 95 -11.92 -17.99 -7.34
N GLY A 96 -11.05 -18.31 -8.32
CA GLY A 96 -11.45 -18.82 -9.62
C GLY A 96 -12.25 -20.11 -9.53
N LYS A 97 -11.80 -21.09 -8.73
CA LYS A 97 -12.56 -22.33 -8.47
C LYS A 97 -13.91 -22.07 -7.82
N GLN A 98 -13.96 -21.21 -6.80
CA GLN A 98 -15.20 -20.88 -6.11
C GLN A 98 -16.23 -20.23 -7.03
N LEU A 99 -15.80 -19.30 -7.89
CA LEU A 99 -16.67 -18.70 -8.90
C LEU A 99 -17.13 -19.74 -9.93
N ALA A 100 -16.22 -20.60 -10.41
CA ALA A 100 -16.53 -21.61 -11.41
C ALA A 100 -17.50 -22.69 -10.94
N MET A 101 -17.59 -22.96 -9.62
CA MET A 101 -18.62 -23.87 -9.07
C MET A 101 -20.05 -23.39 -9.39
N SER A 102 -20.23 -22.08 -9.56
CA SER A 102 -21.52 -21.49 -9.94
C SER A 102 -21.84 -21.62 -11.42
N ASN A 103 -20.91 -22.13 -12.25
CA ASN A 103 -21.18 -22.39 -13.66
C ASN A 103 -22.19 -23.55 -13.80
N PRO A 104 -23.30 -23.36 -14.55
CA PRO A 104 -24.36 -24.34 -14.68
C PRO A 104 -23.93 -25.59 -15.46
N ASN A 105 -22.90 -25.49 -16.30
CA ASN A 105 -22.37 -26.63 -17.03
C ASN A 105 -21.18 -27.26 -16.29
N GLY A 106 -21.42 -28.41 -15.65
CA GLY A 106 -20.42 -29.14 -14.89
C GLY A 106 -19.13 -29.45 -15.66
N ASN A 107 -19.22 -29.67 -16.98
CA ASN A 107 -18.07 -30.02 -17.82
C ASN A 107 -17.13 -28.83 -18.11
N TYR A 108 -17.60 -27.59 -17.91
CA TYR A 108 -16.81 -26.38 -18.15
C TYR A 108 -16.25 -25.74 -16.87
N ARG A 109 -16.53 -26.30 -15.70
CA ARG A 109 -16.10 -25.72 -14.41
C ARG A 109 -14.58 -25.58 -14.31
N ASP A 110 -13.82 -26.62 -14.68
CA ASP A 110 -12.35 -26.56 -14.64
C ASP A 110 -11.79 -25.54 -15.64
N VAL A 111 -12.45 -25.39 -16.79
CA VAL A 111 -12.06 -24.45 -17.84
C VAL A 111 -12.36 -23.02 -17.44
N ALA A 112 -13.52 -22.78 -16.85
CA ALA A 112 -13.93 -21.50 -16.30
C ALA A 112 -13.03 -21.09 -15.13
N ALA A 113 -12.64 -22.03 -14.26
CA ALA A 113 -11.70 -21.80 -13.17
C ALA A 113 -10.32 -21.37 -13.72
N ASN A 114 -9.76 -22.12 -14.68
CA ASN A 114 -8.47 -21.80 -15.30
C ASN A 114 -8.50 -20.44 -16.01
N TRP A 115 -9.58 -20.12 -16.72
CA TRP A 115 -9.76 -18.82 -17.35
C TRP A 115 -9.82 -17.68 -16.32
N ALA A 116 -10.59 -17.87 -15.24
CA ALA A 116 -10.72 -16.90 -14.16
C ALA A 116 -9.37 -16.63 -13.49
N THR A 117 -8.63 -17.69 -13.15
CA THR A 117 -7.28 -17.58 -12.57
C THR A 117 -6.33 -16.83 -13.49
N GLY A 118 -6.32 -17.15 -14.79
CA GLY A 118 -5.47 -16.44 -15.76
C GLY A 118 -5.80 -14.95 -15.87
N LYS A 119 -7.09 -14.58 -15.82
CA LYS A 119 -7.51 -13.18 -15.82
C LYS A 119 -7.11 -12.43 -14.56
N LEU A 120 -7.22 -13.06 -13.40
CA LEU A 120 -6.80 -12.49 -12.12
C LEU A 120 -5.28 -12.31 -12.06
N ASP A 121 -4.50 -13.28 -12.56
CA ASP A 121 -3.04 -13.17 -12.62
C ASP A 121 -2.59 -12.00 -13.52
N VAL A 122 -3.21 -11.83 -14.69
CA VAL A 122 -2.95 -10.66 -15.56
C VAL A 122 -3.32 -9.34 -14.86
N LEU A 123 -4.41 -9.31 -14.09
CA LEU A 123 -4.81 -8.13 -13.33
C LEU A 123 -3.77 -7.80 -12.25
N TYR A 124 -3.26 -8.79 -11.51
CA TYR A 124 -2.20 -8.59 -10.52
C TYR A 124 -0.92 -8.07 -11.17
N GLN A 125 -0.49 -8.69 -12.27
CA GLN A 125 0.70 -8.25 -13.00
C GLN A 125 0.56 -6.79 -13.48
N THR A 126 -0.65 -6.40 -13.89
CA THR A 126 -0.92 -5.04 -14.35
C THR A 126 -1.00 -4.06 -13.17
N MET A 127 -1.77 -4.37 -12.12
CA MET A 127 -2.10 -3.42 -11.04
C MET A 127 -1.04 -3.34 -9.95
N VAL A 128 -0.33 -4.43 -9.70
CA VAL A 128 0.67 -4.51 -8.64
C VAL A 128 2.05 -4.43 -9.26
N ASP A 129 2.45 -5.46 -10.02
CA ASP A 129 3.82 -5.58 -10.53
C ASP A 129 4.26 -4.41 -11.42
N SER A 130 3.41 -4.01 -12.37
CA SER A 130 3.72 -2.91 -13.30
C SER A 130 3.61 -1.53 -12.66
N ASN A 131 3.01 -1.43 -11.47
CA ASN A 131 2.67 -0.18 -10.81
C ASN A 131 3.29 -0.02 -9.41
N LEU A 132 4.18 -0.90 -8.98
CA LEU A 132 4.85 -0.83 -7.67
C LEU A 132 5.53 0.54 -7.42
N LEU A 133 6.06 1.17 -8.48
CA LEU A 133 6.64 2.52 -8.40
C LEU A 133 5.57 3.61 -8.23
N TRP A 134 4.41 3.47 -8.89
CA TRP A 134 3.30 4.41 -8.80
C TRP A 134 2.57 4.35 -7.46
N LEU A 135 2.58 3.19 -6.79
CA LEU A 135 2.15 3.09 -5.38
C LEU A 135 2.97 4.01 -4.46
N GLY A 136 4.23 4.30 -4.81
CA GLY A 136 5.06 5.27 -4.10
C GLY A 136 4.59 6.73 -4.27
N LEU A 137 4.06 7.10 -5.44
CA LEU A 137 3.46 8.42 -5.64
C LEU A 137 2.08 8.55 -4.97
N PHE A 138 1.39 7.44 -4.79
CA PHE A 138 0.08 7.42 -4.16
C PHE A 138 0.11 7.91 -2.71
N GLY A 139 1.13 7.59 -1.91
CA GLY A 139 1.15 8.10 -0.55
C GLY A 139 1.69 9.53 -0.41
N LEU A 140 2.34 10.11 -1.43
CA LEU A 140 2.46 11.59 -1.51
C LEU A 140 1.07 12.24 -1.65
N PHE A 141 0.17 11.62 -2.41
CA PHE A 141 -1.22 12.08 -2.51
C PHE A 141 -1.97 11.92 -1.17
N ILE A 142 -1.79 10.80 -0.48
CA ILE A 142 -2.34 10.60 0.89
C ILE A 142 -1.82 11.66 1.85
N TRP A 143 -0.51 11.96 1.82
CA TRP A 143 0.10 13.00 2.66
C TRP A 143 -0.57 14.37 2.46
N VAL A 144 -0.77 14.75 1.19
CA VAL A 144 -1.42 16.02 0.83
C VAL A 144 -2.85 16.04 1.36
N ILE A 145 -3.62 14.96 1.19
CA ILE A 145 -4.97 14.86 1.75
C ILE A 145 -4.93 14.98 3.27
N ALA A 146 -4.07 14.23 3.95
CA ALA A 146 -3.98 14.22 5.40
C ALA A 146 -3.64 15.61 5.95
N GLY A 147 -2.62 16.27 5.39
CA GLY A 147 -2.23 17.61 5.81
C GLY A 147 -3.29 18.67 5.51
N LEU A 148 -3.99 18.60 4.38
CA LEU A 148 -5.12 19.48 4.07
C LEU A 148 -6.28 19.28 5.05
N VAL A 149 -6.66 18.04 5.34
CA VAL A 149 -7.77 17.75 6.27
C VAL A 149 -7.44 18.22 7.67
N PHE A 150 -6.22 17.97 8.14
CA PHE A 150 -5.78 18.43 9.46
C PHE A 150 -5.67 19.95 9.53
N PHE A 151 -5.24 20.60 8.45
CA PHE A 151 -5.26 22.06 8.35
C PHE A 151 -6.69 22.61 8.44
N LEU A 152 -7.64 22.05 7.67
CA LEU A 152 -9.04 22.47 7.70
C LEU A 152 -9.66 22.25 9.07
N ALA A 153 -9.41 21.10 9.70
CA ALA A 153 -9.85 20.82 11.06
C ALA A 153 -9.27 21.85 12.04
N ALA A 154 -7.98 22.18 11.94
CA ALA A 154 -7.36 23.21 12.76
C ALA A 154 -8.02 24.59 12.58
N LYS A 155 -8.37 24.96 11.33
CA LYS A 155 -9.06 26.21 11.03
C LYS A 155 -10.49 26.27 11.56
N MET A 156 -11.21 25.16 11.57
CA MET A 156 -12.54 25.09 12.20
C MET A 156 -12.51 25.43 13.69
N PHE A 157 -11.39 25.16 14.35
CA PHE A 157 -11.17 25.48 15.77
C PHE A 157 -10.39 26.78 16.00
N GLY A 158 -10.22 27.61 14.96
CA GLY A 158 -9.59 28.93 15.09
C GLY A 158 -8.06 28.90 15.25
N SER A 159 -7.39 27.78 14.96
CA SER A 159 -5.93 27.69 15.08
C SER A 159 -5.22 28.58 14.04
N PRO A 160 -4.17 29.33 14.45
CA PRO A 160 -3.43 30.21 13.55
C PRO A 160 -2.48 29.44 12.60
N VAL A 161 -2.31 28.13 12.77
CA VAL A 161 -1.37 27.30 11.98
C VAL A 161 -1.49 27.55 10.48
N SER A 162 -0.38 27.69 9.78
CA SER A 162 -0.38 27.80 8.32
C SER A 162 -0.49 26.41 7.67
N LEU A 163 -0.95 26.35 6.41
CA LEU A 163 -0.99 25.08 5.68
C LEU A 163 0.42 24.50 5.51
N SER A 164 1.41 25.36 5.28
CA SER A 164 2.81 24.95 5.15
C SER A 164 3.31 24.28 6.43
N ASP A 165 3.05 24.89 7.59
CA ASP A 165 3.47 24.34 8.88
C ASP A 165 2.82 22.98 9.12
N MET A 166 1.52 22.86 8.84
CA MET A 166 0.79 21.60 9.02
C MET A 166 1.33 20.49 8.10
N MET A 167 1.53 20.78 6.81
CA MET A 167 2.09 19.84 5.85
C MET A 167 3.50 19.39 6.24
N SER A 168 4.36 20.32 6.67
CA SER A 168 5.72 20.00 7.13
C SER A 168 5.71 19.19 8.44
N THR A 169 4.82 19.52 9.38
CA THR A 169 4.68 18.78 10.65
C THR A 169 4.22 17.33 10.40
N THR A 170 3.37 17.10 9.41
CA THR A 170 2.89 15.75 9.06
C THR A 170 3.85 14.94 8.17
N ALA A 171 4.95 15.54 7.70
CA ALA A 171 5.89 14.87 6.80
C ALA A 171 6.58 13.65 7.45
N TYR A 172 7.09 13.78 8.68
CA TYR A 172 7.74 12.67 9.39
C TYR A 172 6.75 11.58 9.84
N PRO A 173 5.57 11.91 10.40
CA PRO A 173 4.53 10.90 10.59
C PRO A 173 4.25 10.11 9.30
N MET A 174 4.17 10.79 8.15
CA MET A 174 3.92 10.13 6.87
C MET A 174 5.10 9.30 6.36
N PHE A 175 6.33 9.76 6.58
CA PHE A 175 7.55 8.99 6.30
C PHE A 175 7.48 7.61 6.97
N PHE A 176 7.19 7.56 8.27
CA PHE A 176 7.04 6.31 9.01
C PHE A 176 5.81 5.53 8.55
N TYR A 177 4.66 6.21 8.40
CA TYR A 177 3.40 5.57 8.01
C TYR A 177 3.55 4.76 6.73
N THR A 178 4.21 5.34 5.74
CA THR A 178 4.41 4.72 4.43
C THR A 178 5.27 3.48 4.50
N ILE A 179 6.40 3.53 5.23
CA ILE A 179 7.28 2.38 5.42
C ILE A 179 6.48 1.26 6.10
N GLY A 180 5.75 1.59 7.17
CA GLY A 180 4.89 0.64 7.88
C GLY A 180 3.82 0.02 6.97
N TRP A 181 3.14 0.84 6.16
CA TRP A 181 2.12 0.40 5.21
C TRP A 181 2.69 -0.54 4.14
N CYS A 182 3.86 -0.26 3.59
CA CYS A 182 4.51 -1.14 2.63
C CYS A 182 4.90 -2.49 3.25
N CYS A 183 5.43 -2.50 4.48
CA CYS A 183 5.70 -3.74 5.22
C CYS A 183 4.41 -4.54 5.47
N TYR A 184 3.34 -3.85 5.90
CA TYR A 184 2.04 -4.47 6.13
C TYR A 184 1.45 -5.07 4.85
N THR A 185 1.47 -4.31 3.74
CA THR A 185 0.94 -4.73 2.44
C THR A 185 1.65 -5.97 1.93
N ALA A 186 2.99 -5.99 1.96
CA ALA A 186 3.77 -7.18 1.57
C ALA A 186 3.34 -8.42 2.38
N ALA A 187 3.16 -8.25 3.70
CA ALA A 187 2.69 -9.32 4.58
C ALA A 187 1.22 -9.74 4.30
N SER A 188 0.34 -8.79 3.98
CA SER A 188 -1.07 -9.09 3.65
C SER A 188 -1.18 -9.96 2.39
N PHE A 189 -0.41 -9.66 1.34
CA PHE A 189 -0.39 -10.50 0.14
C PHE A 189 0.15 -11.90 0.39
N SER A 190 1.17 -12.03 1.25
CA SER A 190 1.63 -13.36 1.68
C SER A 190 0.59 -14.14 2.48
N SER A 191 -0.37 -13.44 3.10
CA SER A 191 -1.49 -14.06 3.80
C SER A 191 -2.67 -14.43 2.89
N PHE A 192 -2.70 -14.02 1.62
CA PHE A 192 -3.78 -14.41 0.68
C PHE A 192 -3.71 -15.89 0.26
N ALA A 193 -2.52 -16.50 0.37
CA ALA A 193 -2.25 -17.94 0.32
C ALA A 193 -3.20 -18.81 1.18
N VAL A 194 -3.85 -18.17 2.17
CA VAL A 194 -4.52 -18.83 3.28
C VAL A 194 -6.05 -18.96 3.08
N PHE A 195 -6.63 -18.25 2.11
CA PHE A 195 -8.09 -18.11 2.03
C PHE A 195 -8.85 -19.32 1.49
N GLY A 196 -8.17 -20.34 0.97
CA GLY A 196 -8.83 -21.45 0.26
C GLY A 196 -9.36 -22.63 1.07
N ASP A 197 -9.21 -22.65 2.38
CA ASP A 197 -9.51 -23.87 3.15
C ASP A 197 -10.24 -23.59 4.47
N GLY A 198 -11.07 -22.54 4.47
CA GLY A 198 -11.46 -21.85 5.69
C GLY A 198 -10.26 -21.09 6.25
N PHE A 199 -10.48 -20.13 7.13
CA PHE A 199 -9.43 -19.31 7.73
C PHE A 199 -8.51 -20.19 8.62
N LYS A 200 -7.62 -20.98 8.01
CA LYS A 200 -6.54 -21.68 8.70
C LYS A 200 -5.37 -20.75 8.62
N PRO A 201 -5.08 -19.85 9.59
CA PRO A 201 -3.96 -18.90 9.49
C PRO A 201 -2.70 -19.66 9.08
N ALA A 202 -2.36 -19.67 7.78
CA ALA A 202 -1.25 -20.47 7.29
C ALA A 202 -0.03 -19.72 7.77
N SER A 203 0.52 -20.24 8.86
CA SER A 203 1.75 -19.80 9.48
C SER A 203 1.96 -18.28 9.40
N LEU A 204 1.42 -17.56 10.39
CA LEU A 204 2.02 -16.31 10.89
C LEU A 204 3.56 -16.42 10.98
N MET A 205 4.13 -17.63 11.04
CA MET A 205 5.55 -17.92 11.13
C MET A 205 6.39 -17.66 9.85
N GLY A 206 5.82 -17.49 8.66
CA GLY A 206 6.63 -17.26 7.45
C GLY A 206 7.19 -15.84 7.32
N ASN A 207 6.43 -14.85 7.79
CA ASN A 207 6.79 -13.42 7.68
C ASN A 207 6.26 -12.56 8.86
N SER A 208 6.04 -13.17 10.04
CA SER A 208 5.59 -12.49 11.26
C SER A 208 6.40 -11.23 11.55
N VAL A 209 7.69 -11.25 11.26
CA VAL A 209 8.59 -10.13 11.51
C VAL A 209 8.18 -8.91 10.69
N LEU A 210 7.89 -9.04 9.39
CA LEU A 210 7.44 -7.90 8.57
C LEU A 210 6.07 -7.39 9.01
N TYR A 211 5.18 -8.28 9.43
CA TYR A 211 3.87 -7.88 9.98
C TYR A 211 4.01 -7.11 11.28
N ILE A 212 4.83 -7.60 12.21
CA ILE A 212 5.11 -6.96 13.50
C ILE A 212 5.81 -5.62 13.28
N VAL A 213 6.86 -5.59 12.48
CA VAL A 213 7.62 -4.37 12.16
C VAL A 213 6.73 -3.34 11.48
N GLY A 214 5.97 -3.75 10.46
CA GLY A 214 5.02 -2.88 9.76
C GLY A 214 3.98 -2.31 10.71
N SER A 215 3.38 -3.15 11.55
CA SER A 215 2.36 -2.76 12.54
C SER A 215 2.92 -1.82 13.60
N VAL A 216 4.12 -2.06 14.11
CA VAL A 216 4.80 -1.21 15.11
C VAL A 216 5.14 0.15 14.50
N ILE A 217 5.70 0.18 13.29
CA ILE A 217 6.02 1.43 12.58
C ILE A 217 4.73 2.22 12.27
N MET A 218 3.66 1.54 11.83
CA MET A 218 2.37 2.20 11.59
C MET A 218 1.77 2.76 12.88
N LEU A 219 1.77 2.00 13.98
CA LEU A 219 1.28 2.47 15.27
C LEU A 219 2.08 3.69 15.74
N TYR A 220 3.40 3.63 15.60
CA TYR A 220 4.28 4.76 15.91
C TYR A 220 3.95 5.98 15.04
N ALA A 221 3.72 5.79 13.74
CA ALA A 221 3.31 6.86 12.84
C ALA A 221 1.97 7.50 13.23
N VAL A 222 0.97 6.69 13.65
CA VAL A 222 -0.32 7.18 14.14
C VAL A 222 -0.15 8.02 15.41
N ILE A 223 0.70 7.58 16.34
CA ILE A 223 1.04 8.35 17.55
C ILE A 223 1.73 9.67 17.16
N LEU A 224 2.67 9.64 16.21
CA LEU A 224 3.31 10.85 15.70
C LEU A 224 2.31 11.81 15.03
N TYR A 225 1.32 11.31 14.30
CA TYR A 225 0.26 12.14 13.73
C TYR A 225 -0.56 12.86 14.80
N ALA A 226 -0.91 12.15 15.88
CA ALA A 226 -1.60 12.74 17.01
C ALA A 226 -0.78 13.86 17.67
N ILE A 227 0.50 13.58 17.92
CA ILE A 227 1.44 14.54 18.51
C ILE A 227 1.64 15.76 17.57
N ALA A 228 1.88 15.52 16.29
CA ALA A 228 2.05 16.54 15.25
C ALA A 228 0.87 17.51 15.23
N PHE A 229 -0.35 16.97 15.15
CA PHE A 229 -1.55 17.79 15.13
C PHE A 229 -1.70 18.64 16.40
N MET A 230 -1.58 18.04 17.59
CA MET A 230 -1.75 18.76 18.84
C MET A 230 -0.73 19.89 19.00
N GLN A 231 0.54 19.66 18.65
CA GLN A 231 1.57 20.69 18.77
C GLN A 231 1.46 21.78 17.71
N ALA A 232 1.19 21.41 16.45
CA ALA A 232 1.10 22.37 15.36
C ALA A 232 -0.07 23.34 15.56
N THR A 233 -1.14 22.88 16.22
CA THR A 233 -2.39 23.63 16.33
C THR A 233 -2.61 24.26 17.69
N ASP A 234 -1.87 23.82 18.72
CA ASP A 234 -2.11 24.11 20.14
C ASP A 234 -3.53 23.72 20.59
N LEU A 235 -4.15 22.74 19.91
CA LEU A 235 -5.48 22.21 20.21
C LEU A 235 -5.41 20.95 21.08
N GLY A 236 -6.49 20.70 21.81
CA GLY A 236 -6.63 19.53 22.68
C GLY A 236 -6.96 18.23 21.94
N PHE A 237 -6.94 17.14 22.69
CA PHE A 237 -7.21 15.79 22.20
C PHE A 237 -8.62 15.63 21.58
N GLY A 238 -9.63 16.35 22.11
CA GLY A 238 -10.99 16.31 21.56
C GLY A 238 -11.07 16.82 20.12
N GLN A 239 -10.35 17.91 19.81
CA GLN A 239 -10.26 18.47 18.47
C GLN A 239 -9.48 17.55 17.50
N LEU A 240 -8.45 16.87 18.01
CA LEU A 240 -7.74 15.83 17.26
C LEU A 240 -8.68 14.71 16.81
N ILE A 241 -9.54 14.20 17.71
CA ILE A 241 -10.51 13.15 17.37
C ILE A 241 -11.41 13.62 16.22
N VAL A 242 -11.90 14.87 16.27
CA VAL A 242 -12.73 15.42 15.19
C VAL A 242 -11.94 15.49 13.88
N GLY A 243 -10.68 15.96 13.91
CA GLY A 243 -9.82 15.97 12.73
C GLY A 243 -9.58 14.57 12.14
N TYR A 244 -9.37 13.57 13.00
CA TYR A 244 -9.19 12.17 12.57
C TYR A 244 -10.48 11.55 12.02
N LEU A 245 -11.65 11.89 12.60
CA LEU A 245 -12.94 11.48 12.08
C LEU A 245 -13.22 12.07 10.70
N LEU A 246 -12.90 13.35 10.50
CA LEU A 246 -13.02 14.00 9.18
C LEU A 246 -12.10 13.32 8.15
N TYR A 247 -10.86 13.04 8.52
CA TYR A 247 -9.92 12.31 7.66
C TYR A 247 -10.44 10.91 7.31
N SER A 248 -10.90 10.17 8.32
CA SER A 248 -11.45 8.82 8.15
C SER A 248 -12.73 8.82 7.31
N LEU A 249 -13.58 9.84 7.44
CA LEU A 249 -14.79 9.99 6.64
C LEU A 249 -14.46 10.27 5.18
N ILE A 250 -13.48 11.15 4.90
CA ILE A 250 -13.04 11.47 3.54
C ILE A 250 -12.38 10.25 2.89
N MET A 251 -11.40 9.63 3.56
CA MET A 251 -10.73 8.44 3.05
C MET A 251 -11.70 7.26 2.91
N GLY A 252 -12.59 7.07 3.88
CA GLY A 252 -13.65 6.06 3.83
C GLY A 252 -14.65 6.31 2.72
N GLY A 253 -15.02 7.57 2.45
CA GLY A 253 -15.88 7.96 1.33
C GLY A 253 -15.22 7.71 -0.02
N ILE A 254 -13.93 8.04 -0.16
CA ILE A 254 -13.13 7.71 -1.37
C ILE A 254 -13.08 6.19 -1.55
N TYR A 255 -12.72 5.45 -0.50
CA TYR A 255 -12.66 3.99 -0.53
C TYR A 255 -14.01 3.36 -0.90
N PHE A 256 -15.10 3.82 -0.27
CA PHE A 256 -16.46 3.36 -0.57
C PHE A 256 -16.88 3.70 -2.01
N GLY A 257 -16.56 4.90 -2.48
CA GLY A 257 -16.85 5.33 -3.85
C GLY A 257 -16.13 4.45 -4.88
N VAL A 258 -14.82 4.24 -4.70
CA VAL A 258 -14.03 3.35 -5.56
C VAL A 258 -14.56 1.92 -5.50
N THR A 259 -14.83 1.40 -4.30
CA THR A 259 -15.32 0.03 -4.14
C THR A 259 -16.69 -0.15 -4.79
N SER A 260 -17.68 0.67 -4.45
CA SER A 260 -19.07 0.51 -4.91
C SER A 260 -19.30 0.88 -6.38
N LYS A 261 -18.52 1.81 -6.95
CA LYS A 261 -18.73 2.29 -8.32
C LYS A 261 -17.79 1.68 -9.35
N ILE A 262 -16.62 1.20 -8.92
CA ILE A 262 -15.58 0.69 -9.83
C ILE A 262 -15.33 -0.78 -9.58
N ILE A 263 -14.99 -1.15 -8.34
CA ILE A 263 -14.54 -2.52 -8.02
C ILE A 263 -15.72 -3.50 -8.05
N THR A 264 -16.79 -3.26 -7.29
CA THR A 264 -17.94 -4.17 -7.19
C THR A 264 -18.57 -4.46 -8.55
N PRO A 265 -18.90 -3.47 -9.40
CA PRO A 265 -19.46 -3.75 -10.73
C PRO A 265 -18.49 -4.53 -11.63
N ALA A 266 -17.19 -4.27 -11.54
CA ALA A 266 -16.19 -5.02 -12.29
C ALA A 266 -16.07 -6.48 -11.81
N VAL A 267 -16.15 -6.72 -10.50
CA VAL A 267 -16.14 -8.07 -9.92
C VAL A 267 -17.43 -8.82 -10.26
N GLU A 268 -18.59 -8.16 -10.21
CA GLU A 268 -19.87 -8.75 -10.61
C GLU A 268 -19.89 -9.11 -12.11
N GLN A 269 -19.39 -8.22 -12.97
CA GLN A 269 -19.24 -8.49 -14.39
C GLN A 269 -18.29 -9.67 -14.62
N PHE A 270 -17.13 -9.68 -13.96
CA PHE A 270 -16.18 -10.79 -14.04
C PHE A 270 -16.81 -12.11 -13.59
N ALA A 271 -17.52 -12.13 -12.46
CA ALA A 271 -18.21 -13.31 -11.97
C ALA A 271 -19.29 -13.80 -12.96
N SER A 272 -20.05 -12.88 -13.55
CA SER A 272 -21.02 -13.18 -14.61
C SER A 272 -20.35 -13.80 -15.85
N ASP A 273 -19.19 -13.28 -16.26
CA ASP A 273 -18.42 -13.83 -17.38
C ASP A 273 -17.94 -15.27 -17.06
N VAL A 274 -17.47 -15.53 -15.84
CA VAL A 274 -17.07 -16.88 -15.38
C VAL A 274 -18.25 -17.86 -15.36
N VAL A 275 -19.42 -17.42 -14.91
CA VAL A 275 -20.63 -18.27 -14.82
C VAL A 275 -21.25 -18.54 -16.18
N SER A 276 -21.20 -17.57 -17.10
CA SER A 276 -21.79 -17.67 -18.44
C SER A 276 -20.87 -18.29 -19.50
N LEU A 277 -19.63 -18.63 -19.13
CA LEU A 277 -18.64 -19.23 -20.02
C LEU A 277 -19.13 -20.57 -20.61
N ASP A 278 -19.42 -20.55 -21.91
CA ASP A 278 -19.79 -21.69 -22.74
C ASP A 278 -18.78 -21.86 -23.89
N PHE A 279 -17.85 -22.80 -23.73
CA PHE A 279 -16.78 -23.04 -24.70
C PHE A 279 -17.23 -23.75 -25.98
N SER A 280 -18.50 -24.17 -26.08
CA SER A 280 -19.06 -24.70 -27.34
C SER A 280 -19.22 -23.64 -28.43
N LYS A 281 -19.26 -22.35 -28.04
CA LYS A 281 -19.44 -21.21 -28.95
C LYS A 281 -18.17 -20.40 -29.22
N SER A 282 -17.13 -20.55 -28.40
CA SER A 282 -15.93 -19.70 -28.45
C SER A 282 -14.78 -20.31 -29.25
N GLY A 283 -14.93 -21.51 -29.82
CA GLY A 283 -13.89 -22.17 -30.62
C GLY A 283 -12.62 -22.56 -29.86
N TYR A 284 -12.64 -22.44 -28.53
CA TYR A 284 -11.51 -22.78 -27.67
C TYR A 284 -11.42 -24.30 -27.52
N LYS A 285 -10.33 -24.90 -28.03
CA LYS A 285 -10.03 -26.32 -27.81
C LYS A 285 -9.37 -26.47 -26.44
N LEU A 286 -9.83 -27.44 -25.66
CA LEU A 286 -9.18 -27.78 -24.39
C LEU A 286 -7.76 -28.30 -24.65
N PRO A 287 -6.76 -27.94 -23.83
CA PRO A 287 -5.47 -28.60 -23.86
C PRO A 287 -5.67 -30.10 -23.57
N GLY A 288 -5.37 -30.96 -24.54
CA GLY A 288 -5.60 -32.42 -24.45
C GLY A 288 -6.91 -32.93 -25.08
N SER A 289 -7.66 -32.10 -25.82
CA SER A 289 -8.85 -32.54 -26.59
C SER A 289 -8.56 -33.05 -28.00
N GLU A 290 -7.29 -33.21 -28.37
CA GLU A 290 -6.93 -34.05 -29.52
C GLU A 290 -7.03 -35.51 -29.05
N GLY A 291 -8.15 -36.15 -29.41
CA GLY A 291 -8.37 -37.58 -29.17
C GLY A 291 -7.31 -38.45 -29.88
N PRO A 292 -7.26 -39.75 -29.55
CA PRO A 292 -6.27 -40.69 -30.07
C PRO A 292 -6.23 -40.79 -31.59
#